data_AF-A0A7R9MLK6-F1
#
_entry.id   AF-A0A7R9MLK6-F1
#
_cell.length_a   1.000
_cell.length_b   1.000
_cell.length_c   1.000
_cell.angle_alpha   90.00
_cell.angle_beta   90.00
_cell.angle_gamma   90.00
#
_symmetry.space_group_name_H-M   'P 1'
#
loop_
_entity.id
_entity.type
_entity.pdbx_description
1 polymer ?
#
loop_
_entity_poly.entity_id
_entity_poly.type
_entity_poly.pdbx_seq_one_letter_code
_entity_poly.pdbx_strand_id
1 'polypeptide(L)'
;YQSGRDGARLRKSTLHFGKQPEGDSRVGAEQLHVKVNQDVKHQEVFGFGGAFTDSTGINIRKAGDKLGDQILRDYFSKDGIEYSVGRIPIGGSDFSTHPYELDDGGEDKTLSKFNLTSEDLEDKVSVYLEAYKAHNITHWGITVQNEPMASQSWNSMRYTAETTRDFVAKTLGPELEASGWGPDKLKLMVLDHNLDLVKEWVRVIFADKTAAK
;
A
#
# COMPACT_ATOMS: atom_id res chain seq x y z
N TYR A 1 -19.85 3.34 13.96
CA TYR A 1 -20.02 1.96 13.44
C TYR A 1 -19.59 0.96 14.50
N GLN A 2 -20.22 -0.21 14.55
CA GLN A 2 -19.89 -1.28 15.50
C GLN A 2 -19.73 -2.62 14.78
N SER A 3 -18.64 -3.33 15.10
CA SER A 3 -18.42 -4.72 14.71
C SER A 3 -18.13 -5.55 15.95
N GLY A 4 -18.61 -6.79 16.00
CA GLY A 4 -18.52 -7.63 17.20
C GLY A 4 -18.48 -9.12 16.89
N ARG A 5 -17.94 -9.90 17.84
CA ARG A 5 -17.94 -11.38 17.78
C ARG A 5 -19.35 -11.96 17.78
N ASP A 6 -20.31 -11.20 18.29
CA ASP A 6 -21.75 -11.48 18.29
C ASP A 6 -22.42 -11.41 16.91
N GLY A 7 -21.68 -11.00 15.87
CA GLY A 7 -22.18 -10.96 14.49
C GLY A 7 -22.45 -9.55 13.97
N ALA A 8 -22.29 -8.49 14.78
CA ALA A 8 -22.36 -7.13 14.24
C ALA A 8 -21.28 -6.92 13.17
N ARG A 9 -21.66 -6.35 12.02
CA ARG A 9 -20.77 -6.06 10.88
C ARG A 9 -20.97 -4.61 10.44
N LEU A 10 -20.05 -3.74 10.83
CA LEU A 10 -20.10 -2.30 10.53
C LEU A 10 -21.52 -1.71 10.74
N ARG A 11 -22.18 -2.09 11.83
CA ARG A 11 -23.54 -1.61 12.11
C ARG A 11 -23.48 -0.12 12.41
N LYS A 12 -24.19 0.68 11.63
CA LYS A 12 -24.28 2.13 11.81
C LYS A 12 -25.25 2.46 12.95
N SER A 13 -24.85 3.39 13.80
CA SER A 13 -25.70 4.03 14.80
C SER A 13 -25.32 5.51 14.89
N THR A 14 -26.29 6.34 15.24
CA THR A 14 -26.09 7.78 15.46
C THR A 14 -26.15 8.05 16.96
N LEU A 15 -25.21 8.83 17.46
CA LEU A 15 -25.20 9.32 18.84
C LEU A 15 -25.39 10.83 18.82
N HIS A 16 -25.99 11.36 19.88
CA HIS A 16 -26.16 12.80 20.07
C HIS A 16 -25.24 13.27 21.18
N PHE A 17 -24.48 14.35 20.92
CA PHE A 17 -23.68 14.99 21.95
C PHE A 17 -24.62 15.59 23.00
N GLY A 18 -24.49 15.13 24.25
CA GLY A 18 -25.13 15.74 25.40
C GLY A 18 -24.28 16.85 25.99
N LYS A 19 -24.90 17.74 26.78
CA LYS A 19 -24.13 18.58 27.72
C LYS A 19 -23.46 17.64 28.73
N GLN A 20 -22.22 17.94 29.11
CA GLN A 20 -21.61 17.28 30.26
C GLN A 20 -22.56 17.47 31.43
N PRO A 21 -23.10 16.40 32.03
CA PRO A 21 -24.09 16.60 33.05
C PRO A 21 -23.43 17.17 34.30
N GLU A 22 -23.81 18.37 34.71
CA GLU A 22 -23.55 18.81 36.08
C GLU A 22 -24.41 17.93 37.01
N GLY A 23 -23.79 16.97 37.71
CA GLY A 23 -24.44 16.19 38.74
C GLY A 23 -25.33 15.01 38.28
N ASP A 24 -25.10 14.40 37.12
CA ASP A 24 -25.84 13.19 36.73
C ASP A 24 -25.40 11.97 37.54
N SER A 25 -26.29 11.53 38.43
CA SER A 25 -26.17 10.34 39.27
C SER A 25 -26.10 9.02 38.49
N ARG A 26 -26.28 9.04 37.16
CA ARG A 26 -26.02 7.89 36.26
C ARG A 26 -24.54 7.75 35.88
N VAL A 27 -23.72 8.76 36.17
CA VAL A 27 -22.27 8.76 35.97
C VAL A 27 -21.62 8.46 37.32
N GLY A 28 -21.55 7.17 37.67
CA GLY A 28 -20.83 6.73 38.86
C GLY A 28 -19.33 7.00 38.73
N ALA A 29 -18.62 7.06 39.88
CA ALA A 29 -17.18 7.32 39.97
C ALA A 29 -16.27 6.32 39.21
N GLU A 30 -16.85 5.27 38.60
CA GLU A 30 -16.16 4.22 37.85
C GLU A 30 -16.29 4.33 36.31
N GLN A 31 -16.73 5.46 35.76
CA GLN A 31 -16.80 5.62 34.29
C GLN A 31 -15.46 6.03 33.66
N LEU A 32 -15.09 5.35 32.57
CA LEU A 32 -13.94 5.69 31.74
C LEU A 32 -14.21 6.97 30.94
N HIS A 33 -13.44 8.02 31.19
CA HIS A 33 -13.52 9.28 30.44
C HIS A 33 -12.35 9.37 29.46
N VAL A 34 -12.65 9.41 28.16
CA VAL A 34 -11.66 9.66 27.10
C VAL A 34 -11.76 11.13 26.67
N LYS A 35 -10.67 11.88 26.81
CA LYS A 35 -10.59 13.29 26.40
C LYS A 35 -9.70 13.43 25.16
N VAL A 36 -10.14 14.21 24.18
CA VAL A 36 -9.37 14.50 22.95
C VAL A 36 -8.78 15.90 23.07
N ASN A 37 -7.45 16.01 22.99
CA ASN A 37 -6.76 17.30 22.93
C ASN A 37 -6.45 17.65 21.47
N GLN A 38 -7.09 18.70 20.94
CA GLN A 38 -6.93 19.11 19.54
C GLN A 38 -5.67 19.93 19.28
N ASP A 39 -4.98 20.41 20.32
CA ASP A 39 -3.74 21.19 20.21
C ASP A 39 -2.51 20.29 20.01
N VAL A 40 -2.64 19.00 20.34
CA VAL A 40 -1.60 18.00 20.10
C VAL A 40 -1.84 17.33 18.76
N LYS A 41 -0.97 17.61 17.78
CA LYS A 41 -1.02 17.00 16.44
C LYS A 41 0.01 15.87 16.31
N HIS A 42 -0.29 14.90 15.45
CA HIS A 42 0.60 13.80 15.06
C HIS A 42 0.71 13.75 13.53
N GLN A 43 1.02 12.59 12.95
CA GLN A 43 1.12 12.42 11.51
C GLN A 43 -0.22 12.62 10.79
N GLU A 44 -0.14 13.03 9.52
CA GLU A 44 -1.27 12.95 8.60
C GLU A 44 -1.49 11.49 8.16
N VAL A 45 -2.76 11.12 7.96
CA VAL A 45 -3.12 9.79 7.47
C VAL A 45 -3.20 9.84 5.95
N PHE A 46 -2.29 9.15 5.28
CA PHE A 46 -2.28 9.06 3.81
C PHE A 46 -3.51 8.30 3.28
N GLY A 47 -3.79 7.12 3.85
CA GLY A 47 -4.94 6.32 3.44
C GLY A 47 -4.87 4.88 3.90
N PHE A 48 -5.86 4.09 3.47
CA PHE A 48 -5.99 2.67 3.78
C PHE A 48 -6.39 1.90 2.53
N GLY A 49 -5.94 0.66 2.42
CA GLY A 49 -6.40 -0.21 1.35
C GLY A 49 -5.74 -1.58 1.33
N GLY A 50 -5.48 -2.11 0.13
CA GLY A 50 -5.04 -3.48 -0.08
C GLY A 50 -4.15 -3.67 -1.30
N ALA A 51 -3.76 -4.91 -1.56
CA ALA A 51 -2.89 -5.28 -2.67
C ALA A 51 -3.69 -5.81 -3.88
N PHE A 52 -3.35 -5.32 -5.06
CA PHE A 52 -3.87 -5.78 -6.36
C PHE A 52 -2.85 -6.73 -6.99
N THR A 53 -2.84 -7.97 -6.48
CA THR A 53 -2.03 -9.07 -7.03
C THR A 53 -2.77 -9.77 -8.16
N ASP A 54 -2.08 -10.62 -8.92
CA ASP A 54 -2.71 -11.43 -9.98
C ASP A 54 -3.85 -12.27 -9.42
N SER A 55 -3.61 -12.93 -8.28
CA SER A 55 -4.65 -13.66 -7.55
C SER A 55 -5.88 -12.81 -7.23
N THR A 56 -5.72 -11.55 -6.81
CA THR A 56 -6.85 -10.66 -6.55
C THR A 56 -7.67 -10.46 -7.82
N GLY A 57 -7.01 -10.11 -8.94
CA GLY A 57 -7.70 -9.86 -10.20
C GLY A 57 -8.38 -11.09 -10.79
N ILE A 58 -7.67 -12.22 -10.82
CA ILE A 58 -8.19 -13.51 -11.28
C ILE A 58 -9.45 -13.89 -10.50
N ASN A 59 -9.45 -13.77 -9.18
CA ASN A 59 -10.60 -14.16 -8.36
C ASN A 59 -11.80 -13.21 -8.55
N ILE A 60 -11.56 -11.90 -8.65
CA ILE A 60 -12.63 -10.91 -8.90
C ILE A 60 -13.28 -11.19 -10.27
N ARG A 61 -12.50 -11.39 -11.32
CA ARG A 61 -13.05 -11.69 -12.65
C ARG A 61 -13.76 -13.04 -12.70
N LYS A 62 -13.22 -14.06 -12.03
CA LYS A 62 -13.86 -15.38 -11.94
C LYS A 62 -15.21 -15.35 -11.22
N ALA A 63 -15.45 -14.36 -10.37
CA ALA A 63 -16.74 -14.14 -9.72
C ALA A 63 -17.84 -13.67 -10.70
N GLY A 64 -17.46 -13.17 -11.88
CA GLY A 64 -18.33 -12.62 -12.92
C GLY A 64 -18.73 -11.17 -12.66
N ASP A 65 -19.05 -10.43 -13.73
CA ASP A 65 -19.19 -8.97 -13.74
C ASP A 65 -20.04 -8.41 -12.59
N LYS A 66 -21.23 -8.99 -12.36
CA LYS A 66 -22.14 -8.49 -11.31
C LYS A 66 -21.54 -8.58 -9.91
N LEU A 67 -20.87 -9.68 -9.58
CA LEU A 67 -20.28 -9.89 -8.27
C LEU A 67 -18.93 -9.18 -8.15
N GLY A 68 -18.13 -9.18 -9.22
CA GLY A 68 -16.89 -8.40 -9.30
C GLY A 68 -17.15 -6.92 -9.06
N ASP A 69 -18.12 -6.34 -9.76
CA ASP A 69 -18.55 -4.95 -9.56
C ASP A 69 -19.01 -4.68 -8.13
N GLN A 70 -19.73 -5.64 -7.51
CA GLN A 70 -20.16 -5.48 -6.12
C GLN A 70 -18.96 -5.48 -5.17
N ILE A 71 -17.99 -6.37 -5.37
CA ILE A 71 -16.76 -6.42 -4.58
C ILE A 71 -16.01 -5.08 -4.70
N LEU A 72 -15.84 -4.57 -5.92
CA LEU A 72 -15.18 -3.28 -6.15
C LEU A 72 -15.95 -2.12 -5.50
N ARG A 73 -17.29 -2.10 -5.59
CA ARG A 73 -18.10 -1.08 -4.89
C ARG A 73 -17.96 -1.18 -3.37
N ASP A 74 -17.98 -2.38 -2.80
CA ASP A 74 -17.88 -2.58 -1.36
C ASP A 74 -16.52 -2.11 -0.81
N TYR A 75 -15.45 -2.23 -1.59
CA TYR A 75 -14.14 -1.74 -1.20
C TYR A 75 -13.93 -0.25 -1.47
N PHE A 76 -14.27 0.26 -2.65
CA PHE A 76 -13.79 1.57 -3.12
C PHE A 76 -14.86 2.66 -3.16
N SER A 77 -16.14 2.30 -3.17
CA SER A 77 -17.22 3.30 -3.27
C SER A 77 -17.55 3.93 -1.91
N LYS A 78 -18.20 5.11 -1.97
CA LYS A 78 -18.79 5.81 -0.82
C LYS A 78 -19.84 5.01 -0.04
N ASP A 79 -20.42 4.00 -0.68
CA ASP A 79 -21.42 3.11 -0.07
C ASP A 79 -20.74 1.87 0.56
N GLY A 80 -19.43 1.72 0.37
CA GLY A 80 -18.57 0.68 0.90
C GLY A 80 -17.65 1.17 2.03
N ILE A 81 -16.39 0.71 2.03
CA ILE A 81 -15.38 1.06 3.04
C ILE A 81 -14.33 2.07 2.56
N GLU A 82 -14.52 2.64 1.36
CA GLU A 82 -13.74 3.76 0.81
C GLU A 82 -12.22 3.57 0.86
N TYR A 83 -11.73 2.41 0.41
CA TYR A 83 -10.30 2.21 0.16
C TYR A 83 -9.75 3.32 -0.72
N SER A 84 -8.66 3.93 -0.26
CA SER A 84 -8.02 5.08 -0.91
C SER A 84 -6.59 4.78 -1.40
N VAL A 85 -6.05 3.60 -1.09
CA VAL A 85 -4.69 3.18 -1.46
C VAL A 85 -4.70 1.79 -2.07
N GLY A 86 -3.90 1.58 -3.11
CA GLY A 86 -3.63 0.29 -3.72
C GLY A 86 -2.13 -0.01 -3.78
N ARG A 87 -1.73 -1.24 -3.44
CA ARG A 87 -0.36 -1.75 -3.65
C ARG A 87 -0.34 -2.69 -4.84
N ILE A 88 0.51 -2.44 -5.83
CA ILE A 88 0.60 -3.25 -7.05
C ILE A 88 2.01 -3.84 -7.14
N PRO A 89 2.18 -5.18 -7.21
CA PRO A 89 3.47 -5.79 -7.52
C PRO A 89 3.92 -5.46 -8.94
N ILE A 90 5.18 -5.06 -9.11
CA ILE A 90 5.84 -4.91 -10.41
C ILE A 90 6.36 -6.29 -10.83
N GLY A 91 5.83 -6.87 -11.90
CA GLY A 91 6.08 -8.28 -12.25
C GLY A 91 5.36 -9.27 -11.32
N GLY A 92 5.78 -10.53 -11.33
CA GLY A 92 5.14 -11.59 -10.54
C GLY A 92 5.46 -11.54 -9.05
N SER A 93 4.56 -12.10 -8.24
CA SER A 93 4.77 -12.36 -6.81
C SER A 93 4.41 -13.80 -6.46
N ASP A 94 4.57 -14.19 -5.19
CA ASP A 94 3.99 -15.41 -4.62
C ASP A 94 2.47 -15.58 -4.83
N PHE A 95 1.74 -14.49 -5.09
CA PHE A 95 0.32 -14.47 -5.46
C PHE A 95 0.09 -14.44 -6.98
N SER A 96 1.10 -14.81 -7.76
CA SER A 96 1.00 -15.06 -9.21
C SER A 96 0.87 -16.56 -9.49
N THR A 97 0.33 -16.91 -10.66
CA THR A 97 0.17 -18.32 -11.04
C THR A 97 1.48 -18.98 -11.47
N HIS A 98 2.48 -18.18 -11.82
CA HIS A 98 3.86 -18.56 -12.11
C HIS A 98 4.80 -17.36 -11.86
N PRO A 99 6.12 -17.59 -11.72
CA PRO A 99 7.08 -16.49 -11.71
C PRO A 99 7.19 -15.86 -13.11
N TYR A 100 7.27 -14.55 -13.17
CA TYR A 100 7.58 -13.78 -14.38
C TYR A 100 8.18 -12.42 -14.01
N GLU A 101 8.88 -11.84 -14.97
CA GLU A 101 9.49 -10.52 -14.92
C GLU A 101 9.04 -9.72 -16.15
N LEU A 102 9.21 -8.39 -16.11
CA LEU A 102 8.82 -7.54 -17.24
C LEU A 102 9.83 -7.58 -18.40
N ASP A 103 11.01 -8.16 -18.20
CA ASP A 103 12.09 -8.26 -19.19
C ASP A 103 12.67 -9.69 -19.23
N ASP A 104 11.78 -10.68 -19.33
CA ASP A 104 12.16 -12.10 -19.28
C ASP A 104 12.91 -12.57 -20.55
N GLY A 105 13.60 -13.70 -20.45
CA GLY A 105 14.34 -14.32 -21.56
C GLY A 105 15.85 -14.09 -21.52
N GLY A 106 16.42 -13.96 -20.33
CA GLY A 106 17.87 -13.87 -20.08
C GLY A 106 18.44 -12.45 -20.23
N GLU A 107 19.78 -12.33 -20.25
CA GLU A 107 20.49 -11.04 -20.28
C GLU A 107 20.01 -10.13 -21.43
N ASP A 108 19.38 -9.01 -21.08
CA ASP A 108 19.01 -7.92 -21.99
C ASP A 108 19.36 -6.57 -21.35
N LYS A 109 20.54 -6.05 -21.67
CA LYS A 109 21.01 -4.77 -21.11
C LYS A 109 20.29 -3.55 -21.69
N THR A 110 19.54 -3.74 -22.78
CA THR A 110 18.87 -2.66 -23.51
C THR A 110 17.40 -2.55 -23.19
N LEU A 111 16.85 -3.48 -22.39
CA LEU A 111 15.42 -3.59 -22.11
C LEU A 111 14.59 -3.70 -23.40
N SER A 112 15.14 -4.36 -24.42
CA SER A 112 14.49 -4.51 -25.73
C SER A 112 13.29 -5.46 -25.69
N LYS A 113 13.24 -6.35 -24.69
CA LYS A 113 12.14 -7.27 -24.43
C LYS A 113 11.17 -6.75 -23.36
N PHE A 114 11.47 -5.60 -22.74
CA PHE A 114 10.66 -5.05 -21.68
C PHE A 114 9.22 -4.83 -22.15
N ASN A 115 8.27 -5.50 -21.50
CA ASN A 115 6.87 -5.38 -21.81
C ASN A 115 5.99 -5.70 -20.59
N LEU A 116 4.80 -5.10 -20.55
CA LEU A 116 3.76 -5.52 -19.63
C LEU A 116 3.20 -6.88 -20.05
N THR A 117 2.91 -7.73 -19.08
CA THR A 117 2.29 -9.04 -19.30
C THR A 117 0.76 -8.94 -19.32
N SER A 118 0.09 -10.03 -19.70
CA SER A 118 -1.38 -10.13 -19.61
C SER A 118 -1.88 -9.89 -18.19
N GLU A 119 -1.16 -10.40 -17.20
CA GLU A 119 -1.46 -10.29 -15.77
C GLU A 119 -1.42 -8.84 -15.32
N ASP A 120 -0.41 -8.08 -15.75
CA ASP A 120 -0.32 -6.65 -15.45
C ASP A 120 -1.52 -5.88 -16.02
N LEU A 121 -1.90 -6.17 -17.27
CA LEU A 121 -2.98 -5.45 -17.95
C LEU A 121 -4.37 -5.86 -17.45
N GLU A 122 -4.63 -7.16 -17.30
CA GLU A 122 -5.95 -7.72 -17.02
C GLU A 122 -6.22 -7.94 -15.53
N ASP A 123 -5.22 -8.35 -14.76
CA ASP A 123 -5.38 -8.75 -13.35
C ASP A 123 -5.11 -7.60 -12.39
N LYS A 124 -4.11 -6.78 -12.69
CA LYS A 124 -3.72 -5.67 -11.84
C LYS A 124 -4.33 -4.36 -12.31
N VAL A 125 -3.91 -3.89 -13.48
CA VAL A 125 -4.24 -2.55 -13.96
C VAL A 125 -5.72 -2.44 -14.26
N SER A 126 -6.35 -3.37 -14.98
CA SER A 126 -7.79 -3.25 -15.29
C SER A 126 -8.65 -3.24 -14.04
N VAL A 127 -8.41 -4.14 -13.08
CA VAL A 127 -9.15 -4.20 -11.81
C VAL A 127 -8.93 -2.95 -10.97
N TYR A 128 -7.70 -2.44 -10.95
CA TYR A 128 -7.37 -1.18 -10.29
C TYR A 128 -8.02 0.03 -10.96
N LEU A 129 -7.95 0.13 -12.29
CA LEU A 129 -8.60 1.19 -13.06
C LEU A 129 -10.12 1.12 -12.87
N GLU A 130 -10.72 -0.06 -12.84
CA GLU A 130 -12.16 -0.25 -12.59
C GLU A 130 -12.57 0.19 -11.19
N ALA A 131 -11.81 -0.23 -10.18
CA ALA A 131 -11.97 0.22 -8.80
C ALA A 131 -11.92 1.75 -8.68
N TYR A 132 -11.03 2.39 -9.45
CA TYR A 132 -10.73 3.81 -9.38
C TYR A 132 -11.21 4.60 -10.60
N LYS A 133 -12.16 4.11 -11.40
CA LYS A 133 -12.75 4.82 -12.55
C LYS A 133 -13.32 6.21 -12.18
N ALA A 134 -13.49 6.47 -10.89
CA ALA A 134 -13.94 7.75 -10.31
C ALA A 134 -12.82 8.66 -9.74
N HIS A 135 -11.54 8.26 -9.77
CA HIS A 135 -10.44 8.99 -9.14
C HIS A 135 -9.25 9.12 -10.10
N ASN A 136 -8.69 10.33 -10.24
CA ASN A 136 -7.49 10.57 -11.06
C ASN A 136 -6.30 9.79 -10.49
N ILE A 137 -6.03 8.61 -11.05
CA ILE A 137 -4.97 7.72 -10.61
C ILE A 137 -3.61 8.34 -10.93
N THR A 138 -2.81 8.53 -9.90
CA THR A 138 -1.39 8.89 -10.00
C THR A 138 -0.60 7.97 -9.09
N HIS A 139 0.53 7.44 -9.57
CA HIS A 139 1.45 6.68 -8.72
C HIS A 139 2.02 7.61 -7.65
N TRP A 140 1.69 7.35 -6.39
CA TRP A 140 2.18 8.15 -5.27
C TRP A 140 3.62 7.80 -4.90
N GLY A 141 3.98 6.52 -4.97
CA GLY A 141 5.32 6.06 -4.60
C GLY A 141 5.59 4.61 -4.95
N ILE A 142 6.86 4.22 -4.81
CA ILE A 142 7.38 2.87 -5.00
C ILE A 142 8.27 2.48 -3.83
N THR A 143 8.38 1.18 -3.55
CA THR A 143 9.42 0.64 -2.67
C THR A 143 10.58 0.13 -3.52
N VAL A 144 11.82 0.22 -3.02
CA VAL A 144 13.01 -0.23 -3.78
C VAL A 144 12.95 -1.73 -4.08
N GLN A 145 12.53 -2.52 -3.09
CA GLN A 145 12.45 -3.97 -3.16
C GLN A 145 11.48 -4.45 -2.08
N ASN A 146 10.59 -5.38 -2.42
CA ASN A 146 9.77 -6.08 -1.44
C ASN A 146 10.64 -7.03 -0.61
N GLU A 147 10.56 -6.92 0.73
CA GLU A 147 11.25 -7.79 1.68
C GLU A 147 12.73 -8.09 1.31
N PRO A 148 13.59 -7.06 1.21
CA PRO A 148 14.96 -7.18 0.72
C PRO A 148 15.85 -8.11 1.55
N MET A 149 15.49 -8.46 2.78
CA MET A 149 16.25 -9.42 3.58
C MET A 149 15.77 -10.87 3.43
N ALA A 150 14.63 -11.09 2.76
CA ALA A 150 14.04 -12.40 2.57
C ALA A 150 14.81 -13.22 1.51
N SER A 151 14.86 -14.53 1.75
CA SER A 151 15.38 -15.53 0.81
C SER A 151 14.32 -16.62 0.71
N GLN A 152 13.47 -16.53 -0.30
CA GLN A 152 12.29 -17.39 -0.42
C GLN A 152 12.42 -18.36 -1.60
N SER A 153 11.56 -19.38 -1.64
CA SER A 153 11.44 -20.28 -2.80
C SER A 153 10.65 -19.67 -3.97
N TRP A 154 10.07 -18.49 -3.77
CA TRP A 154 9.40 -17.66 -4.77
C TRP A 154 10.18 -16.36 -5.02
N ASN A 155 9.63 -15.46 -5.84
CA ASN A 155 10.23 -14.18 -6.22
C ASN A 155 10.79 -13.41 -5.00
N SER A 156 12.12 -13.31 -4.91
CA SER A 156 12.82 -12.56 -3.88
C SER A 156 14.19 -12.11 -4.39
N MET A 157 14.65 -10.94 -3.97
CA MET A 157 15.97 -10.42 -4.31
C MET A 157 16.60 -9.79 -3.06
N ARG A 158 17.78 -10.29 -2.66
CA ARG A 158 18.41 -9.85 -1.42
C ARG A 158 19.15 -8.53 -1.58
N TYR A 159 18.82 -7.56 -0.72
CA TYR A 159 19.53 -6.31 -0.54
C TYR A 159 19.81 -6.10 0.95
N THR A 160 21.04 -5.71 1.28
CA THR A 160 21.34 -5.15 2.61
C THR A 160 20.95 -3.68 2.66
N ALA A 161 21.01 -3.08 3.84
CA ALA A 161 20.80 -1.65 3.98
C ALA A 161 21.86 -0.84 3.19
N GLU A 162 23.12 -1.29 3.14
CA GLU A 162 24.19 -0.65 2.39
C GLU A 162 24.01 -0.79 0.88
N THR A 163 23.61 -1.96 0.39
CA THR A 163 23.38 -2.14 -1.06
C THR A 163 22.16 -1.34 -1.51
N THR A 164 21.12 -1.26 -0.68
CA THR A 164 19.97 -0.38 -0.94
C THR A 164 20.40 1.08 -0.96
N ARG A 165 21.13 1.55 0.06
CA ARG A 165 21.66 2.93 0.11
C ARG A 165 22.42 3.27 -1.16
N ASP A 166 23.37 2.41 -1.54
CA ASP A 166 24.22 2.64 -2.70
C ASP A 166 23.42 2.62 -4.01
N PHE A 167 22.48 1.70 -4.17
CA PHE A 167 21.61 1.64 -5.33
C PHE A 167 20.73 2.89 -5.46
N VAL A 168 20.13 3.34 -4.36
CA VAL A 168 19.32 4.57 -4.32
C VAL A 168 20.19 5.80 -4.65
N ALA A 169 21.32 5.98 -3.95
CA ALA A 169 22.16 7.16 -4.11
C ALA A 169 22.84 7.25 -5.47
N LYS A 170 23.26 6.12 -6.04
CA LYS A 170 24.13 6.10 -7.23
C LYS A 170 23.40 5.74 -8.52
N THR A 171 22.20 5.15 -8.45
CA THR A 171 21.49 4.63 -9.62
C THR A 171 20.02 5.05 -9.65
N LEU A 172 19.18 4.49 -8.79
CA LEU A 172 17.72 4.64 -8.90
C LEU A 172 17.25 6.08 -8.69
N GLY A 173 17.78 6.77 -7.66
CA GLY A 173 17.43 8.16 -7.37
C GLY A 173 17.76 9.10 -8.55
N PRO A 174 19.02 9.14 -9.02
CA PRO A 174 19.40 9.93 -10.19
C PRO A 174 18.60 9.62 -11.46
N GLU A 175 18.31 8.34 -11.72
CA GLU A 175 17.56 7.92 -12.91
C GLU A 175 16.09 8.38 -12.84
N LEU A 176 15.45 8.26 -11.68
CA LEU A 176 14.11 8.78 -11.46
C LEU A 176 14.05 10.30 -11.64
N GLU A 177 15.01 11.05 -11.09
CA GLU A 177 15.10 12.50 -11.31
C GLU A 177 15.29 12.85 -12.80
N ALA A 178 16.23 12.17 -13.48
CA ALA A 178 16.52 12.39 -14.90
C ALA A 178 15.33 12.05 -15.81
N SER A 179 14.57 11.01 -15.47
CA SER A 179 13.34 10.60 -16.15
C SER A 179 12.11 11.45 -15.77
N GLY A 180 12.29 12.49 -14.96
CA GLY A 180 11.23 13.44 -14.60
C GLY A 180 10.29 12.95 -13.49
N TRP A 181 10.65 11.89 -12.78
CA TRP A 181 9.97 11.27 -11.64
C TRP A 181 10.65 11.59 -10.30
N GLY A 182 11.18 12.82 -10.17
CA GLY A 182 11.77 13.29 -8.92
C GLY A 182 10.80 13.30 -7.73
N PRO A 183 11.30 13.65 -6.52
CA PRO A 183 10.60 13.47 -5.25
C PRO A 183 9.26 14.21 -5.12
N ASP A 184 9.01 15.22 -5.95
CA ASP A 184 7.73 15.95 -6.01
C ASP A 184 6.61 15.15 -6.69
N LYS A 185 6.96 14.15 -7.51
CA LYS A 185 6.00 13.34 -8.26
C LYS A 185 5.91 11.89 -7.78
N LEU A 186 7.00 11.34 -7.27
CA LEU A 186 7.06 9.95 -6.83
C LEU A 186 7.83 9.84 -5.51
N LYS A 187 7.22 9.21 -4.51
CA LYS A 187 7.90 8.89 -3.24
C LYS A 187 8.65 7.57 -3.37
N LEU A 188 9.96 7.60 -3.12
CA LEU A 188 10.78 6.40 -3.04
C LEU A 188 10.89 5.96 -1.57
N MET A 189 10.46 4.74 -1.28
CA MET A 189 10.46 4.16 0.07
C MET A 189 11.46 3.01 0.15
N VAL A 190 12.07 2.85 1.33
CA VAL A 190 13.09 1.83 1.61
C VAL A 190 12.58 0.83 2.67
N LEU A 191 13.33 -0.26 2.86
CA LEU A 191 13.02 -1.40 3.73
C LEU A 191 11.88 -2.29 3.24
N ASP A 192 10.62 -1.83 3.20
CA ASP A 192 9.43 -2.63 2.83
C ASP A 192 9.44 -4.06 3.42
N HIS A 193 9.70 -4.15 4.72
CA HIS A 193 9.89 -5.40 5.47
C HIS A 193 9.60 -5.21 6.96
N ASN A 194 10.03 -6.15 7.79
CA ASN A 194 9.66 -6.25 9.19
C ASN A 194 10.25 -5.12 10.08
N LEU A 195 9.52 -4.80 11.15
CA LEU A 195 9.81 -3.66 12.04
C LEU A 195 11.15 -3.77 12.80
N ASP A 196 11.63 -4.99 13.04
CA ASP A 196 12.89 -5.26 13.74
C ASP A 196 14.11 -4.73 12.96
N LEU A 197 14.00 -4.62 11.63
CA LEU A 197 15.06 -4.10 10.75
C LEU A 197 15.09 -2.57 10.66
N VAL A 198 14.02 -1.87 11.09
CA VAL A 198 13.85 -0.42 10.88
C VAL A 198 15.03 0.39 11.42
N LYS A 199 15.53 0.06 12.62
CA LYS A 199 16.60 0.85 13.26
C LYS A 199 17.89 0.84 12.45
N GLU A 200 18.28 -0.33 11.96
CA GLU A 200 19.49 -0.50 11.16
C GLU A 200 19.35 0.19 9.81
N TRP A 201 18.24 -0.07 9.11
CA TRP A 201 17.97 0.50 7.80
C TRP A 201 17.90 2.03 7.84
N VAL A 202 17.25 2.59 8.85
CA VAL A 202 17.18 4.05 9.02
C VAL A 202 18.57 4.62 9.26
N ARG A 203 19.36 4.01 10.14
CA ARG A 203 20.72 4.46 10.44
C ARG A 203 21.63 4.42 9.21
N VAL A 204 21.57 3.37 8.40
CA VAL A 204 22.47 3.19 7.26
C VAL A 204 22.09 4.10 6.09
N ILE A 205 20.80 4.16 5.74
CA ILE A 205 20.35 4.88 4.55
C ILE A 205 20.29 6.38 4.83
N PHE A 206 19.66 6.82 5.92
CA PHE A 206 19.47 8.25 6.18
C PHE A 206 20.72 8.96 6.75
N ALA A 207 21.79 8.23 7.07
CA ALA A 207 23.09 8.84 7.34
C ALA A 207 23.80 9.33 6.07
N ASP A 208 23.42 8.83 4.90
CA ASP A 208 23.93 9.28 3.60
C ASP A 208 23.00 10.34 3.01
N LYS A 209 23.51 11.56 2.85
CA LYS A 209 22.73 12.70 2.36
C LYS A 209 22.24 12.54 0.92
N THR A 210 22.91 11.73 0.11
CA THR A 210 22.52 11.49 -1.29
C THR A 210 21.38 10.49 -1.32
N ALA A 211 21.46 9.43 -0.52
CA ALA A 211 20.38 8.45 -0.41
C ALA A 211 19.13 9.00 0.30
N ALA A 212 19.30 9.96 1.22
CA ALA A 212 18.24 10.55 2.02
C ALA A 212 17.46 11.69 1.32
N LYS A 213 17.89 12.10 0.12
CA LYS A 213 17.29 13.21 -0.64
C LYS A 213 16.02 12.74 -1.35
#